data_AF-A0A7X3SRI2-F1
#
_entry.id   AF-A0A7X3SRI2-F1
#
_cell.length_a   1.000
_cell.length_b   1.000
_cell.length_c   1.000
_cell.angle_alpha   90.00
_cell.angle_beta   90.00
_cell.angle_gamma   90.00
#
_symmetry.space_group_name_H-M   'P 1'
#
loop_
_entity.id
_entity.type
_entity.pdbx_description
1 polymer ?
#
loop_
_entity_poly.entity_id
_entity_poly.type
_entity_poly.pdbx_seq_one_letter_code
_entity_poly.pdbx_strand_id
1 'polypeptide(L)'
;MKGMRIFGLAGAVALLFAASSASAQEGEAVKSLLGSIGIIPKDKEPIIYNERAPLVLPPSMDLPPPAAPNSAEANSVNWPRDPDVAARRKAAREARTPASETELSKLSEGKRLSIDEIRAGRNPNSRDSLPQPVGGWTTNNSRMTPDELRSFSTSKKVELEGDGLERRYLSDPPQNLLKAAPGAPLRMSADPKPTGNPDSPQAFIQQQQQRRQ
;
A
#
# COMPACT_ATOMS: atom_id res chain seq x y z
N MET A 1 80.46 31.34 -34.10
CA MET A 1 79.90 32.10 -32.96
C MET A 1 78.41 31.79 -32.85
N LYS A 2 77.95 31.60 -31.60
CA LYS A 2 76.60 31.12 -31.21
C LYS A 2 75.49 32.13 -31.56
N GLY A 3 74.28 31.59 -31.76
CA GLY A 3 73.13 32.26 -32.38
C GLY A 3 72.30 33.19 -31.50
N MET A 4 71.15 33.60 -32.04
CA MET A 4 70.03 34.20 -31.27
C MET A 4 68.72 34.06 -32.04
N ARG A 5 67.63 33.95 -31.28
CA ARG A 5 66.30 33.39 -31.63
C ARG A 5 65.29 34.41 -32.17
N ILE A 6 64.32 33.83 -32.86
CA ILE A 6 63.10 34.37 -33.45
C ILE A 6 62.14 34.87 -32.36
N PHE A 7 61.59 36.08 -32.50
CA PHE A 7 60.31 36.48 -31.91
C PHE A 7 59.64 37.55 -32.77
N GLY A 8 58.35 37.33 -33.06
CA GLY A 8 57.39 38.41 -33.31
C GLY A 8 56.87 38.54 -34.75
N LEU A 9 55.76 37.85 -35.05
CA LEU A 9 54.66 38.45 -35.84
C LEU A 9 53.35 37.67 -35.69
N ALA A 10 52.87 37.45 -34.46
CA ALA A 10 51.53 36.92 -34.18
C ALA A 10 50.46 38.03 -34.14
N GLY A 11 50.62 39.08 -34.93
CA GLY A 11 49.78 40.30 -34.89
C GLY A 11 48.91 40.54 -36.12
N ALA A 12 48.99 39.73 -37.17
CA ALA A 12 48.38 40.03 -38.46
C ALA A 12 47.06 39.28 -38.77
N VAL A 13 46.64 38.31 -37.94
CA VAL A 13 45.44 37.49 -38.23
C VAL A 13 44.14 38.10 -37.68
N ALA A 14 44.23 39.06 -36.75
CA ALA A 14 43.04 39.66 -36.13
C ALA A 14 42.31 40.70 -37.02
N LEU A 15 42.91 41.15 -38.13
CA LEU A 15 42.34 42.19 -38.99
C LEU A 15 41.55 41.68 -40.20
N LEU A 16 41.51 40.36 -40.45
CA LEU A 16 40.79 39.82 -41.62
C LEU A 16 39.29 39.56 -41.40
N PHE A 17 38.74 39.78 -40.19
CA PHE A 17 37.31 39.60 -39.94
C PHE A 17 36.45 40.86 -40.17
N ALA A 18 37.03 41.98 -40.61
CA ALA A 18 36.34 43.27 -40.68
C ALA A 18 35.69 43.60 -42.05
N ALA A 19 35.76 42.72 -43.05
CA ALA A 19 35.18 43.00 -44.36
C ALA A 19 34.74 41.72 -45.06
N SER A 20 33.57 41.20 -44.70
CA SER A 20 32.81 40.37 -45.62
C SER A 20 31.37 40.85 -45.59
N SER A 21 30.99 41.38 -46.75
CA SER A 21 29.64 41.76 -47.16
C SER A 21 28.59 40.89 -46.50
N ALA A 22 27.68 41.51 -45.77
CA ALA A 22 26.47 40.89 -45.26
C ALA A 22 25.72 40.25 -46.42
N SER A 23 25.93 38.94 -46.61
CA SER A 23 25.15 38.15 -47.53
C SER A 23 23.81 37.88 -46.84
N ALA A 24 22.71 38.32 -47.46
CA ALA A 24 21.37 38.04 -46.95
C ALA A 24 21.10 36.52 -46.82
N GLN A 25 21.87 35.69 -47.54
CA GLN A 25 21.87 34.24 -47.43
C GLN A 25 22.44 33.72 -46.09
N GLU A 26 23.53 34.32 -45.58
CA GLU A 26 24.10 33.90 -44.28
C GLU A 26 23.20 34.27 -43.11
N GLY A 27 22.42 35.35 -43.22
CA GLY A 27 21.47 35.75 -42.19
C GLY A 27 20.44 34.66 -41.89
N GLU A 28 19.87 34.02 -42.91
CA GLU A 28 18.90 32.92 -42.75
C GLU A 28 19.58 31.61 -42.29
N ALA A 29 20.80 31.33 -42.74
CA ALA A 29 21.55 30.15 -42.30
C ALA A 29 21.95 30.27 -40.82
N VAL A 30 22.44 31.43 -40.39
CA VAL A 30 22.77 31.73 -39.00
C VAL A 30 21.51 31.75 -38.15
N LYS A 31 20.41 32.35 -38.63
CA LYS A 31 19.11 32.32 -37.94
C LYS A 31 18.55 30.91 -37.77
N SER A 32 18.71 30.04 -38.77
CA SER A 32 18.31 28.62 -38.71
C SER A 32 19.15 27.83 -37.71
N LEU A 33 20.48 28.02 -37.73
CA LEU A 33 21.39 27.40 -36.76
C LEU A 33 21.11 27.90 -35.34
N LEU A 34 20.94 29.20 -35.17
CA LEU A 34 20.70 29.83 -33.88
C LEU A 34 19.29 29.53 -33.34
N GLY A 35 18.32 29.32 -34.23
CA GLY A 35 17.00 28.77 -33.92
C GLY A 35 17.01 27.27 -33.63
N SER A 36 17.95 26.50 -34.20
CA SER A 36 18.12 25.06 -33.91
C SER A 36 18.69 24.81 -32.51
N ILE A 37 19.58 25.68 -32.04
CA ILE A 37 20.16 25.62 -30.69
C ILE A 37 19.31 26.37 -29.65
N GLY A 38 18.19 26.98 -30.07
CA GLY A 38 17.20 27.59 -29.20
C GLY A 38 17.55 29.00 -28.70
N ILE A 39 18.55 29.66 -29.28
CA ILE A 39 18.92 31.04 -28.91
C ILE A 39 17.97 32.06 -29.54
N ILE A 40 17.51 31.82 -30.77
CA ILE A 40 16.46 32.63 -31.42
C ILE A 40 15.15 31.84 -31.39
N PRO A 41 14.03 32.43 -30.92
CA PRO A 41 12.73 31.80 -31.03
C PRO A 41 12.40 31.63 -32.52
N LYS A 42 12.17 30.38 -32.95
CA LYS A 42 11.74 30.08 -34.32
C LYS A 42 10.46 30.84 -34.64
N ASP A 43 10.39 31.44 -35.83
CA ASP A 43 9.16 32.07 -36.32
C ASP A 43 8.06 30.99 -36.37
N LYS A 44 7.09 31.09 -35.46
CA LYS A 44 5.95 30.18 -35.40
C LYS A 44 4.87 30.73 -36.32
N GLU A 45 4.27 29.86 -37.11
CA GLU A 45 3.09 30.22 -37.89
C GLU A 45 2.01 30.80 -36.96
N PRO A 46 1.35 31.90 -37.37
CA PRO A 46 0.31 32.52 -36.56
C PRO A 46 -0.82 31.50 -36.34
N ILE A 47 -1.12 31.20 -35.08
CA ILE A 47 -2.21 30.30 -34.72
C ILE A 47 -3.51 31.01 -35.11
N ILE A 48 -4.24 30.45 -36.08
CA ILE A 48 -5.56 30.93 -36.47
C ILE A 48 -6.54 30.50 -35.38
N TYR A 49 -6.84 31.41 -34.46
CA TYR A 49 -7.83 31.18 -33.42
C TYR A 49 -9.22 31.33 -34.03
N ASN A 50 -9.92 30.21 -34.14
CA ASN A 50 -11.35 30.21 -34.42
C ASN A 50 -12.11 30.28 -33.10
N GLU A 51 -13.24 30.97 -33.12
CA GLU A 51 -14.18 30.93 -32.00
C GLU A 51 -14.62 29.49 -31.72
N ARG A 52 -14.66 29.13 -30.43
CA ARG A 52 -15.22 27.85 -30.00
C ARG A 52 -16.73 27.96 -30.11
N ALA A 53 -17.40 26.88 -30.53
CA ALA A 53 -18.85 26.85 -30.53
C ALA A 53 -19.42 27.25 -29.14
N PRO A 54 -20.51 28.02 -29.10
CA PRO A 54 -21.11 28.45 -27.83
C PRO A 54 -21.57 27.24 -27.02
N LEU A 55 -21.53 27.37 -25.69
CA LEU A 55 -21.97 26.31 -24.79
C LEU A 55 -23.49 26.15 -24.89
N VAL A 56 -23.95 25.01 -25.40
CA VAL A 56 -25.38 24.68 -25.48
C VAL A 56 -25.83 24.13 -24.14
N LEU A 57 -26.82 24.77 -23.52
CA LEU A 57 -27.43 24.25 -22.31
C LEU A 57 -28.36 23.06 -22.63
N PRO A 58 -28.44 22.06 -21.75
CA PRO A 58 -29.42 21.00 -21.88
C PRO A 58 -30.86 21.56 -21.79
N PRO A 59 -31.84 20.92 -22.45
CA PRO A 59 -33.23 21.40 -22.52
C PRO A 59 -33.94 21.47 -21.16
N SER A 60 -33.43 20.75 -20.16
CA SER A 60 -33.90 20.82 -18.78
C SER A 60 -32.70 20.72 -17.85
N MET A 61 -32.71 21.53 -16.79
CA MET A 61 -31.69 21.55 -15.73
C MET A 61 -32.07 20.68 -14.53
N ASP A 62 -33.15 19.89 -14.67
CA ASP A 62 -33.61 19.00 -13.61
C ASP A 62 -32.59 17.89 -13.39
N LEU A 63 -32.03 17.85 -12.19
CA LEU A 63 -31.15 16.78 -11.77
C LEU A 63 -32.01 15.52 -11.52
N PRO A 64 -31.52 14.33 -11.87
CA PRO A 64 -32.14 13.09 -11.42
C PRO A 64 -32.30 13.10 -9.90
N PRO A 65 -33.40 12.55 -9.35
CA PRO A 65 -33.59 12.49 -7.91
C PRO A 65 -32.40 11.79 -7.24
N PRO A 66 -31.98 12.22 -6.04
CA PRO A 66 -30.85 11.63 -5.35
C PRO A 66 -31.10 10.14 -5.14
N ALA A 67 -30.09 9.33 -5.46
CA ALA A 67 -30.13 7.90 -5.26
C ALA A 67 -30.46 7.62 -3.78
N ALA A 68 -31.43 6.73 -3.51
CA ALA A 68 -31.82 6.38 -2.15
C ALA A 68 -30.56 5.99 -1.34
N PRO A 69 -30.48 6.29 -0.04
CA PRO A 69 -29.25 6.16 0.76
C PRO A 69 -28.68 4.73 0.79
N ASN A 70 -29.46 3.74 0.37
CA ASN A 70 -29.04 2.34 0.31
C ASN A 70 -28.77 1.86 -1.12
N SER A 71 -29.04 2.65 -2.15
CA SER A 71 -29.03 2.18 -3.54
C SER A 71 -27.63 2.07 -4.14
N ALA A 72 -26.69 2.94 -3.78
CA ALA A 72 -25.32 2.84 -4.28
C ALA A 72 -24.62 1.57 -3.76
N GLU A 73 -24.72 1.28 -2.46
CA GLU A 73 -24.14 0.08 -1.83
C GLU A 73 -24.96 -1.20 -2.03
N ALA A 74 -26.29 -1.12 -2.17
CA ALA A 74 -27.12 -2.31 -2.41
C ALA A 74 -27.09 -2.76 -3.88
N ASN A 75 -26.88 -1.83 -4.82
CA ASN A 75 -26.87 -2.16 -6.26
C ASN A 75 -25.45 -2.42 -6.81
N SER A 76 -24.38 -2.06 -6.08
CA SER A 76 -23.01 -2.34 -6.50
C SER A 76 -22.59 -3.76 -6.11
N VAL A 77 -22.91 -4.74 -6.97
CA VAL A 77 -22.52 -6.15 -6.79
C VAL A 77 -20.99 -6.36 -6.71
N ASN A 78 -20.21 -5.43 -7.29
CA ASN A 78 -18.75 -5.54 -7.39
C ASN A 78 -17.95 -4.87 -6.27
N TRP A 79 -18.56 -4.14 -5.33
CA TRP A 79 -17.82 -3.48 -4.25
C TRP A 79 -17.78 -4.35 -2.99
N PRO A 80 -16.60 -4.48 -2.34
CA PRO A 80 -16.50 -5.14 -1.05
C PRO A 80 -17.37 -4.42 -0.02
N ARG A 81 -18.08 -5.19 0.82
CA ARG A 81 -18.83 -4.61 1.94
C ARG A 81 -17.86 -4.18 3.03
N ASP A 82 -17.94 -2.91 3.41
CA ASP A 82 -17.18 -2.35 4.52
C ASP A 82 -17.62 -3.02 5.85
N PRO A 83 -16.70 -3.66 6.60
CA PRO A 83 -17.01 -4.29 7.88
C PRO A 83 -17.54 -3.30 8.93
N ASP A 84 -17.12 -2.04 8.90
CA ASP A 84 -17.52 -1.04 9.89
C ASP A 84 -18.96 -0.60 9.66
N VAL A 85 -19.36 -0.40 8.40
CA VAL A 85 -20.75 -0.12 8.02
C VAL A 85 -21.64 -1.32 8.34
N ALA A 86 -21.16 -2.53 8.11
CA ALA A 86 -21.89 -3.75 8.46
C ALA A 86 -22.08 -3.90 9.98
N ALA A 87 -21.03 -3.63 10.77
CA ALA A 87 -21.07 -3.62 12.22
C ALA A 87 -22.05 -2.57 12.74
N ARG A 88 -22.01 -1.35 12.21
CA ARG A 88 -22.93 -0.26 12.56
C ARG A 88 -24.39 -0.62 12.26
N ARG A 89 -24.66 -1.21 11.08
CA ARG A 89 -26.00 -1.69 10.70
C ARG A 89 -26.47 -2.86 11.59
N LYS A 90 -25.56 -3.74 12.02
CA LYS A 90 -25.88 -4.83 12.95
C LYS A 90 -26.24 -4.26 14.33
N ALA A 91 -25.41 -3.38 14.89
CA ALA A 91 -25.68 -2.73 16.18
C ALA A 91 -27.00 -1.93 16.18
N ALA A 92 -27.30 -1.20 15.10
CA ALA A 92 -28.56 -0.47 14.97
C ALA A 92 -29.79 -1.39 14.91
N ARG A 93 -29.66 -2.59 14.33
CA ARG A 93 -30.73 -3.61 14.34
C ARG A 93 -30.89 -4.22 15.72
N GLU A 94 -29.78 -4.58 16.36
CA GLU A 94 -29.76 -5.13 17.72
C GLU A 94 -30.36 -4.17 18.76
N ALA A 95 -30.11 -2.87 18.60
CA ALA A 95 -30.70 -1.83 19.46
C ALA A 95 -32.22 -1.67 19.26
N ARG A 96 -32.76 -2.08 18.11
CA ARG A 96 -34.20 -2.03 17.82
C ARG A 96 -34.92 -3.33 18.17
N THR A 97 -34.21 -4.45 18.27
CA THR A 97 -34.80 -5.72 18.68
C THR A 97 -35.14 -5.71 20.17
N PRO A 98 -36.32 -6.20 20.57
CA PRO A 98 -36.69 -6.34 21.98
C PRO A 98 -35.77 -7.36 22.67
N ALA A 99 -35.54 -7.19 23.96
CA ALA A 99 -34.58 -8.00 24.74
C ALA A 99 -34.85 -9.52 24.66
N SER A 100 -36.11 -9.92 24.47
CA SER A 100 -36.53 -11.32 24.31
C SER A 100 -36.10 -11.95 22.98
N GLU A 101 -35.85 -11.15 21.95
CA GLU A 101 -35.47 -11.61 20.61
C GLU A 101 -33.99 -11.36 20.28
N THR A 102 -33.23 -10.80 21.22
CA THR A 102 -31.79 -10.63 21.08
C THR A 102 -31.12 -11.99 20.89
N GLU A 103 -30.10 -12.05 20.02
CA GLU A 103 -29.33 -13.28 19.77
C GLU A 103 -28.77 -13.88 21.06
N LEU A 104 -28.31 -13.02 21.99
CA LEU A 104 -27.85 -13.46 23.31
C LEU A 104 -28.95 -14.15 24.11
N SER A 105 -30.20 -13.67 24.05
CA SER A 105 -31.35 -14.29 24.72
C SER A 105 -31.72 -15.63 24.08
N LYS A 106 -31.67 -15.72 22.74
CA LYS A 106 -31.89 -16.98 22.01
C LYS A 106 -30.83 -18.03 22.34
N LEU A 107 -29.59 -17.60 22.52
CA LEU A 107 -28.45 -18.47 22.85
C LEU A 107 -28.46 -18.88 24.32
N SER A 108 -28.91 -18.01 25.23
CA SER A 108 -28.90 -18.27 26.68
C SER A 108 -30.09 -19.11 27.15
N GLU A 109 -31.29 -18.88 26.62
CA GLU A 109 -32.50 -19.54 27.13
C GLU A 109 -32.69 -20.96 26.60
N GLY A 110 -31.81 -21.43 25.72
CA GLY A 110 -32.09 -22.59 24.89
C GLY A 110 -33.26 -22.31 23.96
N LYS A 111 -33.30 -22.96 22.80
CA LYS A 111 -34.45 -22.80 21.90
C LYS A 111 -35.71 -23.24 22.66
N ARG A 112 -36.57 -22.29 23.04
CA ARG A 112 -37.88 -22.60 23.65
C ARG A 112 -38.62 -23.51 22.68
N LEU A 113 -38.90 -24.74 23.11
CA LEU A 113 -39.60 -25.71 22.29
C LEU A 113 -41.03 -25.22 22.05
N SER A 114 -41.47 -25.28 20.79
CA SER A 114 -42.88 -25.03 20.46
C SER A 114 -43.78 -26.09 21.09
N ILE A 115 -45.06 -25.76 21.29
CA ILE A 115 -46.05 -26.72 21.80
C ILE A 115 -46.05 -28.01 20.96
N ASP A 116 -45.87 -27.90 19.64
CA ASP A 116 -45.86 -29.04 18.74
C ASP A 116 -44.58 -29.88 18.86
N GLU A 117 -43.40 -29.25 19.04
CA GLU A 117 -42.15 -29.97 19.35
C GLU A 117 -42.26 -30.71 20.70
N ILE A 118 -42.88 -30.11 21.73
CA ILE A 118 -43.11 -30.75 23.04
C ILE A 118 -44.07 -31.94 22.89
N ARG A 119 -45.11 -31.80 22.09
CA ARG A 119 -46.07 -32.89 21.82
C ARG A 119 -45.44 -34.02 21.02
N ALA A 120 -44.60 -33.71 20.04
CA ALA A 120 -43.91 -34.70 19.22
C ALA A 120 -42.94 -35.57 20.03
N GLY A 121 -42.30 -35.02 21.07
CA GLY A 121 -41.46 -35.78 22.00
C GLY A 121 -42.23 -36.56 23.08
N ARG A 122 -43.53 -36.34 23.25
CA ARG A 122 -44.34 -36.99 24.28
C ARG A 122 -44.80 -38.37 23.80
N ASN A 123 -44.09 -39.44 24.22
CA ASN A 123 -44.55 -40.80 24.02
C ASN A 123 -45.63 -41.18 25.07
N PRO A 124 -46.89 -41.43 24.68
CA PRO A 124 -47.98 -41.75 25.62
C PRO A 124 -47.83 -43.09 26.33
N ASN A 125 -46.92 -43.96 25.86
CA ASN A 125 -46.65 -45.28 26.45
C ASN A 125 -45.41 -45.32 27.37
N SER A 126 -44.69 -44.21 27.53
CA SER A 126 -43.51 -44.14 28.41
C SER A 126 -43.93 -43.75 29.82
N ARG A 127 -44.42 -44.71 30.61
CA ARG A 127 -44.90 -44.46 31.99
C ARG A 127 -43.82 -44.50 33.06
N ASP A 128 -42.61 -44.94 32.74
CA ASP A 128 -41.49 -44.97 33.68
C ASP A 128 -40.20 -44.54 32.99
N SER A 129 -39.88 -43.26 33.14
CA SER A 129 -38.50 -42.78 33.07
C SER A 129 -38.52 -41.37 33.66
N LEU A 130 -38.28 -41.27 34.96
CA LEU A 130 -37.55 -40.08 35.41
C LEU A 130 -36.28 -40.02 34.55
N PRO A 131 -35.91 -38.85 34.01
CA PRO A 131 -34.66 -38.74 33.29
C PRO A 131 -33.55 -39.05 34.29
N GLN A 132 -33.04 -40.29 34.26
CA GLN A 132 -31.71 -40.53 34.77
C GLN A 132 -30.80 -39.62 33.96
N PRO A 133 -29.81 -38.95 34.58
CA PRO A 133 -28.80 -38.21 33.84
C PRO A 133 -28.01 -39.22 33.01
N VAL A 134 -28.54 -39.53 31.83
CA VAL A 134 -27.85 -40.30 30.81
C VAL A 134 -26.62 -39.48 30.48
N GLY A 135 -25.45 -40.07 30.73
CA GLY A 135 -24.14 -39.53 30.39
C GLY A 135 -23.93 -39.44 28.88
N GLY A 136 -24.88 -38.83 28.17
CA GLY A 136 -24.80 -38.43 26.77
C GLY A 136 -24.08 -37.10 26.62
N TRP A 137 -22.92 -36.99 27.26
CA TRP A 137 -21.91 -35.97 26.95
C TRP A 137 -21.00 -36.42 25.81
N THR A 138 -21.39 -37.48 25.10
CA THR A 138 -20.59 -38.12 24.07
C THR A 138 -21.04 -37.62 22.71
N THR A 139 -20.22 -36.75 22.12
CA THR A 139 -19.65 -36.88 20.77
C THR A 139 -19.46 -35.55 20.04
N ASN A 140 -20.14 -34.46 20.43
CA ASN A 140 -19.98 -33.17 19.71
C ASN A 140 -19.86 -31.91 20.58
N ASN A 141 -19.72 -32.06 21.90
CA ASN A 141 -19.49 -30.92 22.78
C ASN A 141 -18.33 -31.22 23.72
N SER A 142 -17.11 -30.89 23.27
CA SER A 142 -15.85 -30.97 24.02
C SER A 142 -15.83 -29.99 25.20
N ARG A 143 -16.81 -30.08 26.10
CA ARG A 143 -16.73 -29.44 27.41
C ARG A 143 -15.88 -30.35 28.28
N MET A 144 -14.58 -30.09 28.24
CA MET A 144 -13.60 -30.69 29.14
C MET A 144 -14.03 -30.45 30.60
N THR A 145 -13.78 -31.44 31.46
CA THR A 145 -14.04 -31.28 32.89
C THR A 145 -13.07 -30.23 33.50
N PRO A 146 -13.41 -29.57 34.63
CA PRO A 146 -12.52 -28.59 35.24
C PRO A 146 -11.11 -29.09 35.55
N ASP A 147 -10.97 -30.37 35.91
CA ASP A 147 -9.65 -30.99 36.16
C ASP A 147 -8.89 -31.27 34.86
N GLU A 148 -9.60 -31.67 33.80
CA GLU A 148 -9.05 -31.87 32.47
C GLU A 148 -8.56 -30.54 31.85
N LEU A 149 -9.31 -29.45 32.02
CA LEU A 149 -8.86 -28.09 31.67
C LEU A 149 -7.62 -27.65 32.45
N ARG A 150 -7.54 -27.98 33.74
CA ARG A 150 -6.38 -27.64 34.58
C ARG A 150 -5.13 -28.39 34.14
N SER A 151 -5.27 -29.62 33.63
CA SER A 151 -4.16 -30.40 33.08
C SER A 151 -3.52 -29.76 31.83
N PHE A 152 -4.31 -29.08 30.98
CA PHE A 152 -3.79 -28.34 29.82
C PHE A 152 -3.18 -26.97 30.19
N SER A 153 -3.54 -26.40 31.35
CA SER A 153 -3.07 -25.08 31.79
C SER A 153 -1.62 -25.05 32.30
N THR A 154 -1.05 -26.21 32.61
CA THR A 154 0.35 -26.35 33.05
C THR A 154 1.17 -26.92 31.89
N SER A 155 1.78 -26.05 31.06
CA SER A 155 3.06 -26.32 30.37
C SER A 155 3.38 -25.37 29.23
N LYS A 156 2.43 -24.58 28.71
CA LYS A 156 2.77 -23.64 27.64
C LYS A 156 2.83 -22.21 28.19
N LYS A 157 3.98 -21.87 28.78
CA LYS A 157 4.46 -20.48 28.72
C LYS A 157 4.61 -20.20 27.22
N VAL A 158 3.56 -19.64 26.61
CA VAL A 158 3.66 -19.06 25.27
C VAL A 158 4.53 -17.83 25.48
N GLU A 159 5.84 -18.04 25.44
CA GLU A 159 6.73 -16.97 25.08
C GLU A 159 6.24 -16.54 23.71
N LEU A 160 5.62 -15.37 23.66
CA LEU A 160 5.50 -14.59 22.45
C LEU A 160 6.94 -14.30 22.02
N GLU A 161 7.65 -15.31 21.50
CA GLU A 161 8.69 -15.06 20.53
C GLU A 161 7.96 -14.26 19.45
N GLY A 162 8.22 -12.95 19.41
CA GLY A 162 7.73 -12.10 18.36
C GLY A 162 7.96 -12.85 17.06
N ASP A 163 6.93 -12.93 16.21
CA ASP A 163 6.80 -13.75 15.00
C ASP A 163 7.92 -13.52 13.95
N GLY A 164 9.00 -12.83 14.32
CA GLY A 164 10.11 -12.35 13.52
C GLY A 164 9.66 -11.47 12.35
N LEU A 165 8.40 -11.05 12.42
CA LEU A 165 7.78 -9.99 11.63
C LEU A 165 8.01 -8.60 12.24
N GLU A 166 8.80 -8.53 13.32
CA GLU A 166 9.25 -7.27 13.88
C GLU A 166 10.10 -6.53 12.84
N ARG A 167 9.75 -5.26 12.66
CA ARG A 167 10.38 -4.33 11.72
C ARG A 167 10.86 -3.12 12.50
N ARG A 168 12.05 -2.63 12.15
CA ARG A 168 12.66 -1.45 12.79
C ARG A 168 11.91 -0.17 12.46
N TYR A 169 11.37 -0.08 11.25
CA TYR A 169 10.55 1.03 10.76
C TYR A 169 9.36 0.49 9.96
N LEU A 170 8.27 1.28 9.85
CA LEU A 170 7.08 0.88 9.08
C LEU A 170 7.34 0.72 7.57
N SER A 171 8.38 1.40 7.07
CA SER A 171 8.84 1.34 5.68
C SER A 171 9.66 0.09 5.35
N ASP A 172 10.21 -0.58 6.37
CA ASP A 172 11.17 -1.66 6.16
C ASP A 172 10.46 -3.02 6.14
N PRO A 173 10.89 -3.95 5.27
CA PRO A 173 10.37 -5.30 5.29
C PRO A 173 10.74 -6.00 6.62
N PRO A 174 9.92 -6.94 7.11
CA PRO A 174 10.20 -7.68 8.33
C PRO A 174 11.54 -8.43 8.25
N GLN A 175 12.26 -8.48 9.38
CA GLN A 175 13.65 -8.96 9.44
C GLN A 175 13.82 -10.40 8.92
N ASN A 176 12.82 -11.26 9.09
CA ASN A 176 12.86 -12.63 8.58
C ASN A 176 12.88 -12.72 7.04
N LEU A 177 12.32 -11.76 6.32
CA LEU A 177 12.34 -11.74 4.85
C LEU A 177 13.68 -11.26 4.28
N LEU A 178 14.52 -10.64 5.11
CA LEU A 178 15.89 -10.25 4.73
C LEU A 178 16.88 -11.42 4.81
N LYS A 179 16.50 -12.53 5.46
CA LYS A 179 17.34 -13.74 5.49
C LYS A 179 17.21 -14.45 4.16
N ALA A 180 18.36 -14.75 3.53
CA ALA A 180 18.36 -15.57 2.33
C ALA A 180 17.75 -16.96 2.61
N ALA A 181 17.06 -17.50 1.61
CA ALA A 181 16.54 -18.86 1.68
C ALA A 181 17.68 -19.85 2.03
N PRO A 182 17.41 -20.89 2.82
CA PRO A 182 18.43 -21.85 3.21
C PRO A 182 19.10 -22.46 1.96
N GLY A 183 20.40 -22.22 1.79
CA GLY A 183 21.19 -22.71 0.65
C GLY A 183 21.35 -21.72 -0.52
N ALA A 184 20.75 -20.54 -0.48
CA ALA A 184 20.98 -19.52 -1.51
C ALA A 184 22.35 -18.82 -1.30
N PRO A 185 23.18 -18.66 -2.35
CA PRO A 185 24.46 -17.97 -2.23
C PRO A 185 24.22 -16.48 -1.91
N LEU A 186 24.56 -16.09 -0.70
CA LEU A 186 24.64 -14.68 -0.31
C LEU A 186 25.78 -14.04 -1.09
N ARG A 187 25.47 -13.17 -2.06
CA ARG A 187 26.47 -12.22 -2.55
C ARG A 187 26.77 -11.30 -1.39
N MET A 188 27.94 -11.43 -0.78
CA MET A 188 28.44 -10.46 0.19
C MET A 188 28.48 -9.10 -0.49
N SER A 189 27.42 -8.30 -0.33
CA SER A 189 27.59 -6.86 -0.29
C SER A 189 28.41 -6.60 0.96
N ALA A 190 29.73 -6.56 0.77
CA ALA A 190 30.66 -6.18 1.81
C ALA A 190 30.40 -4.71 2.12
N ASP A 191 29.42 -4.45 2.98
CA ASP A 191 29.33 -3.15 3.63
C ASP A 191 30.66 -2.97 4.38
N PRO A 192 31.43 -1.93 4.05
CA PRO A 192 32.75 -1.76 4.63
C PRO A 192 32.56 -1.50 6.12
N LYS A 193 32.94 -2.47 6.96
CA LYS A 193 32.97 -2.30 8.40
C LYS A 193 33.97 -1.17 8.71
N PRO A 194 33.54 -0.05 9.32
CA PRO A 194 34.45 1.06 9.60
C PRO A 194 35.53 0.58 10.57
N THR A 195 36.80 0.77 10.19
CA THR A 195 37.95 0.50 11.05
C THR A 195 38.29 1.76 11.83
N GLY A 196 38.00 1.76 13.14
CA GLY A 196 38.29 2.89 14.04
C GLY A 196 37.09 3.79 14.33
N ASN A 197 37.34 4.94 14.94
CA ASN A 197 36.31 5.90 15.34
C ASN A 197 35.75 6.63 14.10
N PRO A 198 34.44 6.52 13.79
CA PRO A 198 33.83 7.02 12.55
C PRO A 198 33.93 8.55 12.38
N ASP A 199 34.10 9.30 13.46
CA ASP A 199 34.19 10.76 13.43
C ASP A 199 35.62 11.28 13.20
N SER A 200 36.60 10.37 13.07
CA SER A 200 38.00 10.75 12.86
C SER A 200 38.33 10.86 11.36
N PRO A 201 38.91 11.99 10.90
CA PRO A 201 39.23 12.19 9.48
C PRO A 201 40.31 11.20 8.99
N GLN A 202 41.17 10.72 9.89
CA GLN A 202 42.21 9.74 9.57
C GLN A 202 41.63 8.36 9.20
N ALA A 203 40.58 7.92 9.88
CA ALA A 203 39.92 6.65 9.58
C ALA A 203 39.30 6.66 8.16
N PHE A 204 38.73 7.79 7.76
CA PHE A 204 38.17 7.98 6.41
C PHE A 204 39.25 7.89 5.32
N ILE A 205 40.41 8.50 5.54
CA ILE A 205 41.52 8.49 4.57
C ILE A 205 42.07 7.07 4.40
N GLN A 206 42.25 6.33 5.49
CA GLN A 206 42.70 4.94 5.44
C GLN A 206 41.71 4.04 4.70
N GLN A 207 40.40 4.24 4.95
CA GLN A 207 39.35 3.52 4.24
C GLN A 207 39.34 3.82 2.75
N GLN A 208 39.56 5.07 2.35
CA GLN A 208 39.71 5.43 0.93
C GLN A 208 40.92 4.78 0.27
N GLN A 209 42.05 4.67 0.95
CA GLN A 209 43.26 4.04 0.41
C GLN A 209 43.06 2.55 0.19
N GLN A 210 42.38 1.85 1.11
CA GLN A 210 42.09 0.42 0.96
C GLN A 210 41.12 0.13 -0.19
N ARG A 211 40.22 1.06 -0.52
CA ARG A 211 39.27 0.91 -1.64
C ARG A 211 39.91 1.06 -3.02
N ARG A 212 41.12 1.61 -3.10
CA ARG A 212 41.83 1.88 -4.37
C ARG A 212 42.83 0.78 -4.75
N GLN A 213 43.04 -0.21 -3.89
CA GLN A 213 43.78 -1.44 -4.20
C GLN A 213 42.80 -2.55 -4.58
#